data_AF-A0A3N5IT21-F1
#
_entry.id   AF-A0A3N5IT21-F1
#
_cell.length_a   1.000
_cell.length_b   1.000
_cell.length_c   1.000
_cell.angle_alpha   90.00
_cell.angle_beta   90.00
_cell.angle_gamma   90.00
#
_symmetry.space_group_name_H-M   'P 1'
#
loop_
_entity.id
_entity.type
_entity.pdbx_description
1 polymer ?
#
loop_
_entity_poly.entity_id
_entity_poly.type
_entity_poly.pdbx_seq_one_letter_code
_entity_poly.pdbx_strand_id
1 'polypeptide(L)'
;GKITLKWSDVKKDLFENGSRRMNDYPTVKILASGLENHITNGFNWQKVSAEVERAIESRAASEIETLRGKSWVDWFWNLGAISPLLGLFGTVTGITKVFAQIMTLGKGTSHLDLVKQLSSGIFEALWTTIYGLLAGITLMMIYYLFKNNLEWIYNKWQSIFVHVTEEL
;
A
#
# COMPACT_ATOMS: atom_id res chain seq x y z
N GLY A 1 50.47 1.30 -3.93
CA GLY A 1 50.22 2.48 -3.08
C GLY A 1 48.81 2.38 -2.54
N LYS A 2 48.59 2.55 -1.23
CA LYS A 2 47.24 2.51 -0.64
C LYS A 2 46.45 3.72 -1.15
N ILE A 3 45.41 3.47 -1.93
CA ILE A 3 44.46 4.50 -2.33
C ILE A 3 43.59 4.80 -1.09
N THR A 4 43.91 5.86 -0.36
CA THR A 4 43.06 6.36 0.72
C THR A 4 41.92 7.14 0.09
N LEU A 5 40.81 6.46 -0.20
CA LEU A 5 39.58 7.12 -0.63
C LEU A 5 39.07 8.00 0.53
N LYS A 6 39.13 9.32 0.35
CA LYS A 6 38.55 10.26 1.31
C LYS A 6 37.05 10.36 1.06
N TRP A 7 36.27 10.14 2.12
CA TRP A 7 34.80 10.29 2.06
C TRP A 7 34.37 11.69 1.63
N SER A 8 35.15 12.74 1.90
CA SER A 8 34.83 14.08 1.38
C SER A 8 34.67 14.09 -0.14
N ASP A 9 35.52 13.33 -0.84
CA ASP A 9 35.62 13.36 -2.29
C ASP A 9 34.55 12.44 -2.90
N VAL A 10 34.31 11.28 -2.28
CA VAL A 10 33.22 10.36 -2.66
C VAL A 10 31.84 10.98 -2.41
N LYS A 11 31.64 11.70 -1.29
CA LYS A 11 30.38 12.38 -0.98
C LYS A 11 30.12 13.50 -1.99
N LYS A 12 31.16 14.24 -2.33
CA LYS A 12 31.10 15.29 -3.34
C LYS A 12 30.75 14.74 -4.72
N ASP A 13 31.37 13.64 -5.14
CA ASP A 13 31.06 13.05 -6.45
C ASP A 13 29.70 12.32 -6.49
N LEU A 14 29.26 11.67 -5.40
CA LEU A 14 27.97 10.97 -5.36
C LEU A 14 26.77 11.90 -5.18
N PHE A 15 26.92 12.99 -4.41
CA PHE A 15 25.81 13.86 -4.03
C PHE A 15 25.87 15.27 -4.64
N GLU A 16 27.07 15.80 -4.93
CA GLU A 16 27.23 17.18 -5.42
C GLU A 16 27.57 17.28 -6.92
N ASN A 17 28.43 16.40 -7.46
CA ASN A 17 29.00 16.52 -8.81
C ASN A 17 28.42 15.51 -9.83
N GLY A 18 28.06 14.30 -9.40
CA GLY A 18 27.68 13.20 -10.28
C GLY A 18 26.21 12.80 -10.14
N SER A 19 25.38 13.35 -11.03
CA SER A 19 24.03 12.88 -11.35
C SER A 19 22.97 13.07 -10.24
N ARG A 20 22.25 14.19 -10.32
CA ARG A 20 20.93 14.40 -9.69
C ARG A 20 19.98 13.18 -9.83
N ARG A 21 20.17 12.31 -10.83
CA ARG A 21 19.35 11.11 -11.05
C ARG A 21 19.70 9.96 -10.10
N MET A 22 20.94 9.82 -9.63
CA MET A 22 21.32 8.70 -8.75
C MET A 22 20.81 8.87 -7.31
N ASN A 23 20.78 10.10 -6.82
CA ASN A 23 20.27 10.43 -5.49
C ASN A 23 18.75 10.22 -5.36
N ASP A 24 18.02 10.10 -6.46
CA ASP A 24 16.58 9.78 -6.42
C ASP A 24 16.30 8.30 -6.14
N TYR A 25 17.29 7.40 -6.36
CA TYR A 25 17.10 5.98 -6.12
C TYR A 25 17.33 5.60 -4.66
N PRO A 26 16.40 4.87 -4.03
CA PRO A 26 16.52 4.41 -2.64
C PRO A 26 17.82 3.63 -2.36
N THR A 27 18.36 2.92 -3.36
CA THR A 27 19.65 2.18 -3.31
C THR A 27 20.76 3.03 -2.80
N VAL A 28 20.91 4.17 -3.47
CA VAL A 28 22.11 4.97 -3.38
C VAL A 28 22.12 5.65 -2.04
N LYS A 29 20.96 6.09 -1.55
CA LYS A 29 20.77 6.66 -0.22
C LYS A 29 21.08 5.66 0.89
N ILE A 30 20.52 4.46 0.80
CA ILE A 30 20.69 3.41 1.80
C ILE A 30 22.15 2.96 1.88
N LEU A 31 22.78 2.67 0.74
CA LEU A 31 24.19 2.26 0.67
C LEU A 31 25.12 3.36 1.19
N ALA A 32 24.86 4.62 0.82
CA ALA A 32 25.65 5.75 1.29
C ALA A 32 25.53 5.98 2.81
N SER A 33 24.34 5.82 3.40
CA SER A 33 24.16 5.88 4.86
C SER A 33 24.95 4.77 5.57
N GLY A 34 25.01 3.57 5.01
CA GLY A 34 25.84 2.47 5.53
C GLY A 34 27.34 2.82 5.49
N LEU A 35 27.80 3.41 4.39
CA LEU A 35 29.20 3.80 4.21
C LEU A 35 29.60 5.00 5.08
N GLU A 36 28.69 5.94 5.35
CA GLU A 36 28.92 7.12 6.21
C GLU A 36 29.13 6.70 7.66
N ASN A 37 28.35 5.73 8.11
CA ASN A 37 28.51 5.15 9.44
C ASN A 37 29.83 4.39 9.60
N HIS A 38 30.25 3.63 8.57
CA HIS A 38 31.48 2.84 8.59
C HIS A 38 32.75 3.72 8.76
N ILE A 39 32.80 4.85 8.08
CA ILE A 39 33.96 5.75 8.13
C ILE A 39 33.99 6.58 9.42
N THR A 40 32.83 6.85 10.03
CA THR A 40 32.75 7.63 11.28
C THR A 40 33.05 6.80 12.52
N ASN A 41 32.65 5.52 12.55
CA ASN A 41 32.76 4.66 13.73
C ASN A 41 33.95 3.67 13.73
N GLY A 42 34.75 3.64 12.66
CA GLY A 42 35.92 2.77 12.57
C GLY A 42 35.58 1.29 12.32
N PHE A 43 36.57 0.55 11.83
CA PHE A 43 36.46 -0.80 11.27
C PHE A 43 36.12 -1.86 12.34
N ASN A 44 34.85 -1.96 12.73
CA ASN A 44 34.39 -2.98 13.68
C ASN A 44 33.17 -3.73 13.13
N TRP A 45 33.44 -4.76 12.34
CA TRP A 45 32.48 -5.52 11.53
C TRP A 45 31.23 -5.99 12.27
N GLN A 46 31.35 -6.41 13.54
CA GLN A 46 30.19 -6.87 14.34
C GLN A 46 29.20 -5.77 14.73
N LYS A 47 29.67 -4.54 14.96
CA LYS A 47 28.80 -3.39 15.24
C LYS A 47 28.34 -2.71 13.96
N VAL A 48 29.18 -2.73 12.93
CA VAL A 48 28.85 -2.20 11.60
C VAL A 48 27.70 -2.99 10.99
N SER A 49 27.68 -4.33 11.04
CA SER A 49 26.56 -5.08 10.47
C SER A 49 25.24 -4.74 11.15
N ALA A 50 25.19 -4.71 12.49
CA ALA A 50 23.97 -4.42 13.24
C ALA A 50 23.49 -2.97 13.07
N GLU A 51 24.41 -2.00 13.05
CA GLU A 51 24.05 -0.59 12.91
C GLU A 51 23.70 -0.23 11.46
N VAL A 52 24.36 -0.84 10.48
CA VAL A 52 24.03 -0.70 9.06
C VAL A 52 22.71 -1.42 8.76
N GLU A 53 22.49 -2.62 9.27
CA GLU A 53 21.22 -3.35 9.16
C GLU A 53 20.07 -2.55 9.77
N ARG A 54 20.27 -1.96 10.96
CA ARG A 54 19.29 -1.03 11.56
C ARG A 54 19.08 0.23 10.74
N ALA A 55 20.14 0.83 10.21
CA ALA A 55 20.03 2.01 9.37
C ALA A 55 19.24 1.70 8.09
N ILE A 56 19.47 0.53 7.48
CA ILE A 56 18.75 0.05 6.30
C ILE A 56 17.31 -0.27 6.61
N GLU A 57 17.05 -1.02 7.68
CA GLU A 57 15.70 -1.38 8.10
C GLU A 57 14.88 -0.12 8.40
N SER A 58 15.48 0.84 9.11
CA SER A 58 14.88 2.16 9.38
C SER A 58 14.64 2.96 8.10
N ARG A 59 15.61 2.99 7.17
CA ARG A 59 15.49 3.74 5.91
C ARG A 59 14.48 3.11 4.97
N ALA A 60 14.50 1.78 4.83
CA ALA A 60 13.58 1.02 4.01
C ALA A 60 12.15 1.09 4.57
N ALA A 61 11.98 1.03 5.89
CA ALA A 61 10.69 1.29 6.54
C ALA A 61 10.21 2.72 6.25
N SER A 62 11.09 3.72 6.34
CA SER A 62 10.76 5.11 6.03
C SER A 62 10.43 5.35 4.55
N GLU A 63 11.13 4.68 3.62
CA GLU A 63 10.87 4.74 2.18
C GLU A 63 9.54 4.04 1.83
N ILE A 64 9.25 2.89 2.46
CA ILE A 64 7.96 2.19 2.33
C ILE A 64 6.84 3.05 2.90
N GLU A 65 7.04 3.72 4.03
CA GLU A 65 6.06 4.60 4.65
C GLU A 65 5.79 5.85 3.79
N THR A 66 6.83 6.45 3.19
CA THR A 66 6.65 7.57 2.26
C THR A 66 6.02 7.14 0.94
N LEU A 67 6.31 5.94 0.45
CA LEU A 67 5.64 5.36 -0.71
C LEU A 67 4.18 5.02 -0.39
N ARG A 68 3.88 4.46 0.78
CA ARG A 68 2.51 4.24 1.28
C ARG A 68 1.73 5.56 1.37
N GLY A 69 2.30 6.57 2.02
CA GLY A 69 1.69 7.88 2.20
C GLY A 69 1.41 8.66 0.90
N LYS A 70 2.12 8.35 -0.19
CA LYS A 70 1.88 8.95 -1.53
C LYS A 70 1.13 8.03 -2.50
N SER A 71 0.97 6.75 -2.18
CA SER A 71 0.47 5.76 -3.14
C SER A 71 -1.04 5.57 -3.04
N TRP A 72 -1.66 5.50 -4.21
CA TRP A 72 -3.08 5.15 -4.38
C TRP A 72 -3.39 3.73 -3.87
N VAL A 73 -2.35 2.92 -3.57
CA VAL A 73 -2.46 1.55 -3.05
C VAL A 73 -3.20 1.50 -1.72
N ASP A 74 -2.92 2.41 -0.77
CA ASP A 74 -3.64 2.41 0.52
C ASP A 74 -5.11 2.84 0.37
N TRP A 75 -5.41 3.67 -0.64
CA TRP A 75 -6.79 4.02 -1.00
C TRP A 75 -7.57 2.82 -1.52
N PHE A 76 -6.97 1.94 -2.33
CA PHE A 76 -7.62 0.72 -2.80
C PHE A 76 -7.98 -0.23 -1.65
N TRP A 77 -7.12 -0.34 -0.64
CA TRP A 77 -7.43 -1.12 0.57
C TRP A 77 -8.62 -0.53 1.33
N ASN A 78 -8.57 0.77 1.62
CA ASN A 78 -9.62 1.45 2.39
C ASN A 78 -10.98 1.44 1.64
N LEU A 79 -10.98 1.72 0.34
CA LEU A 79 -12.17 1.66 -0.50
C LEU A 79 -12.70 0.24 -0.63
N GLY A 80 -11.81 -0.75 -0.77
CA GLY A 80 -12.17 -2.17 -0.78
C GLY A 80 -12.87 -2.60 0.51
N ALA A 81 -12.41 -2.10 1.66
CA ALA A 81 -13.00 -2.41 2.97
C ALA A 81 -14.36 -1.71 3.19
N ILE A 82 -14.55 -0.51 2.67
CA ILE A 82 -15.79 0.27 2.83
C ILE A 82 -16.86 -0.14 1.81
N SER A 83 -16.47 -0.66 0.63
CA SER A 83 -17.41 -1.01 -0.46
C SER A 83 -18.54 -1.97 -0.06
N PRO A 84 -18.30 -3.05 0.71
CA PRO A 84 -19.38 -3.91 1.22
C PRO A 84 -20.39 -3.17 2.12
N LEU A 85 -19.90 -2.22 2.92
CA LEU A 85 -20.75 -1.40 3.80
C LEU A 85 -21.65 -0.46 2.99
N LEU A 86 -21.15 0.07 1.87
CA LEU A 86 -21.96 0.86 0.93
C LEU A 86 -23.04 0.01 0.25
N GLY A 87 -22.72 -1.23 -0.13
CA GLY A 87 -23.71 -2.17 -0.66
C GLY A 87 -24.82 -2.46 0.34
N LEU A 88 -24.46 -2.74 1.60
CA LEU A 88 -25.43 -2.93 2.69
C LEU A 88 -26.31 -1.68 2.89
N PHE A 89 -25.72 -0.49 2.89
CA PHE A 89 -26.47 0.77 2.96
C PHE A 89 -27.47 0.92 1.81
N GLY A 90 -27.08 0.54 0.59
CA GLY A 90 -27.97 0.47 -0.57
C GLY A 90 -29.20 -0.42 -0.33
N THR A 91 -29.01 -1.57 0.31
CA THR A 91 -30.14 -2.46 0.62
C THR A 91 -31.12 -1.88 1.62
N VAL A 92 -30.60 -1.24 2.67
CA VAL A 92 -31.43 -0.65 3.73
C VAL A 92 -32.25 0.49 3.16
N THR A 93 -31.65 1.34 2.34
CA THR A 93 -32.35 2.45 1.68
C THR A 93 -33.36 1.95 0.63
N GLY A 94 -33.01 0.93 -0.16
CA GLY A 94 -33.91 0.30 -1.13
C GLY A 94 -35.15 -0.32 -0.47
N ILE A 95 -34.96 -1.14 0.56
CA ILE A 95 -36.06 -1.74 1.33
C ILE A 95 -36.93 -0.65 1.97
N THR A 96 -36.32 0.37 2.56
CA THR A 96 -37.05 1.51 3.16
C THR A 96 -37.95 2.21 2.14
N LYS A 97 -37.45 2.45 0.93
CA LYS A 97 -38.21 3.08 -0.17
C LYS A 97 -39.43 2.25 -0.57
N VAL A 98 -39.28 0.93 -0.62
CA VAL A 98 -40.35 -0.01 -0.98
C VAL A 98 -41.45 -0.03 0.08
N PHE A 99 -41.07 -0.08 1.36
CA PHE A 99 -42.04 0.01 2.45
C PHE A 99 -42.77 1.36 2.46
N ALA A 100 -42.07 2.46 2.21
CA ALA A 100 -42.69 3.78 2.11
C ALA A 100 -43.71 3.84 0.96
N GLN A 101 -43.40 3.25 -0.18
CA GLN A 101 -44.35 3.13 -1.30
C GLN A 101 -45.58 2.34 -0.86
N ILE A 102 -45.41 1.15 -0.30
CA ILE A 102 -46.51 0.29 0.15
C ILE A 102 -47.45 0.98 1.15
N MET A 103 -46.92 1.82 2.05
CA MET A 103 -47.75 2.59 2.99
C MET A 103 -48.68 3.60 2.30
N THR A 104 -48.34 4.04 1.09
CA THR A 104 -49.16 4.97 0.29
C THR A 104 -50.19 4.26 -0.59
N LEU A 105 -50.06 2.94 -0.80
CA LEU A 105 -51.07 2.17 -1.53
C LEU A 105 -52.34 2.03 -0.67
N GLY A 106 -53.47 2.49 -1.21
CA GLY A 106 -54.76 2.53 -0.50
C GLY A 106 -55.34 1.16 -0.17
N LYS A 107 -56.36 1.15 0.71
CA LYS A 107 -57.06 -0.04 1.27
C LYS A 107 -57.72 -0.99 0.25
N GLY A 108 -57.69 -0.69 -1.05
CA GLY A 108 -58.25 -1.52 -2.13
C GLY A 108 -57.23 -2.33 -2.93
N THR A 109 -55.95 -2.28 -2.56
CA THR A 109 -54.88 -2.97 -3.29
C THR A 109 -54.93 -4.48 -3.03
N SER A 110 -54.87 -5.30 -4.08
CA SER A 110 -54.83 -6.75 -3.95
C SER A 110 -53.57 -7.19 -3.19
N HIS A 111 -53.69 -8.22 -2.37
CA HIS A 111 -52.54 -8.82 -1.69
C HIS A 111 -51.44 -9.23 -2.69
N LEU A 112 -51.83 -9.64 -3.90
CA LEU A 112 -50.91 -10.02 -4.97
C LEU A 112 -50.06 -8.83 -5.45
N ASP A 113 -50.62 -7.63 -5.55
CA ASP A 113 -49.91 -6.44 -6.02
C ASP A 113 -48.90 -5.93 -4.97
N LEU A 114 -49.26 -6.02 -3.69
CA LEU A 114 -48.36 -5.71 -2.57
C LEU A 114 -47.14 -6.64 -2.56
N VAL A 115 -47.37 -7.95 -2.70
CA VAL A 115 -46.29 -8.95 -2.74
C VAL A 115 -45.40 -8.73 -3.98
N LYS A 116 -46.00 -8.40 -5.13
CA LYS A 116 -45.25 -8.13 -6.36
C LYS A 116 -44.36 -6.88 -6.24
N GLN A 117 -44.85 -5.78 -5.66
CA GLN A 117 -44.03 -4.59 -5.41
C GLN A 117 -42.91 -4.88 -4.41
N LEU A 118 -43.22 -5.55 -3.30
CA LEU A 118 -42.24 -5.88 -2.27
C LEU A 118 -41.12 -6.76 -2.83
N SER A 119 -41.49 -7.83 -3.55
CA SER A 119 -40.52 -8.77 -4.14
C SER A 119 -39.63 -8.09 -5.18
N SER A 120 -40.17 -7.24 -6.05
CA SER A 120 -39.38 -6.48 -7.01
C SER A 120 -38.39 -5.54 -6.32
N GLY A 121 -38.84 -4.84 -5.27
CA GLY A 121 -38.02 -3.88 -4.55
C GLY A 121 -36.90 -4.52 -3.71
N ILE A 122 -37.18 -5.67 -3.10
CA ILE A 122 -36.15 -6.46 -2.39
C ILE A 122 -35.13 -7.01 -3.38
N PHE A 123 -35.57 -7.47 -4.56
CA PHE A 123 -34.66 -7.95 -5.60
C PHE A 123 -33.67 -6.86 -6.06
N GLU A 124 -34.17 -5.64 -6.29
CA GLU A 124 -33.32 -4.49 -6.62
C GLU A 124 -32.34 -4.17 -5.49
N ALA A 125 -32.83 -4.16 -4.24
CA ALA A 125 -31.99 -3.96 -3.06
C ALA A 125 -30.86 -5.00 -3.00
N LEU A 126 -31.15 -6.29 -3.18
CA LEU A 126 -30.15 -7.35 -3.16
C LEU A 126 -29.06 -7.18 -4.23
N TRP A 127 -29.41 -6.69 -5.41
CA TRP A 127 -28.42 -6.40 -6.45
C TRP A 127 -27.39 -5.36 -6.02
N THR A 128 -27.80 -4.34 -5.24
CA THR A 128 -26.86 -3.34 -4.73
C THR A 128 -25.78 -3.92 -3.81
N THR A 129 -26.11 -4.94 -2.99
CA THR A 129 -25.12 -5.67 -2.19
C THR A 129 -24.13 -6.42 -3.07
N ILE A 130 -24.64 -7.12 -4.10
CA ILE A 130 -23.77 -7.91 -4.97
C ILE A 130 -22.77 -6.99 -5.67
N TYR A 131 -23.21 -5.81 -6.13
CA TYR A 131 -22.30 -4.81 -6.69
C TYR A 131 -21.30 -4.27 -5.67
N GLY A 132 -21.73 -3.97 -4.44
CA GLY A 132 -20.85 -3.50 -3.37
C GLY A 132 -19.77 -4.54 -2.97
N LEU A 133 -20.14 -5.82 -2.94
CA LEU A 133 -19.19 -6.92 -2.72
C LEU A 133 -18.26 -7.12 -3.91
N LEU A 134 -18.79 -7.12 -5.14
CA LEU A 134 -17.99 -7.29 -6.35
C LEU A 134 -16.92 -6.19 -6.48
N ALA A 135 -17.31 -4.94 -6.25
CA ALA A 135 -16.39 -3.80 -6.23
C ALA A 135 -15.34 -3.95 -5.11
N GLY A 136 -15.77 -4.30 -3.89
CA GLY A 136 -14.86 -4.49 -2.75
C GLY A 136 -13.81 -5.58 -3.00
N ILE A 137 -14.23 -6.73 -3.49
CA ILE A 137 -13.36 -7.87 -3.84
C ILE A 137 -12.36 -7.45 -4.93
N THR A 138 -12.82 -6.77 -5.98
CA THR A 138 -11.96 -6.33 -7.09
C THR A 138 -10.88 -5.36 -6.60
N LEU A 139 -11.25 -4.38 -5.78
CA LEU A 139 -10.32 -3.39 -5.22
C LEU A 139 -9.28 -4.06 -4.31
N MET A 140 -9.71 -4.99 -3.46
CA MET A 140 -8.79 -5.75 -2.59
C MET A 140 -7.87 -6.68 -3.38
N MET A 141 -8.34 -7.29 -4.46
CA MET A 141 -7.52 -8.12 -5.34
C MET A 141 -6.40 -7.30 -5.98
N ILE A 142 -6.73 -6.11 -6.49
CA ILE A 142 -5.75 -5.17 -7.03
C ILE A 142 -4.73 -4.78 -5.96
N TYR A 143 -5.19 -4.41 -4.76
CA TYR A 143 -4.30 -4.09 -3.64
C TYR A 143 -3.30 -5.22 -3.35
N TYR A 144 -3.76 -6.47 -3.29
CA TYR A 144 -2.91 -7.61 -3.00
C TYR A 144 -1.82 -7.83 -4.06
N LEU A 145 -2.16 -7.65 -5.35
CA LEU A 145 -1.19 -7.74 -6.45
C LEU A 145 -0.09 -6.67 -6.32
N PHE A 146 -0.47 -5.43 -6.02
CA PHE A 146 0.51 -4.36 -5.81
C PHE A 146 1.37 -4.59 -4.56
N LYS A 147 0.76 -5.05 -3.47
CA LYS A 147 1.49 -5.36 -2.23
C LYS A 147 2.56 -6.44 -2.46
N ASN A 148 2.22 -7.52 -3.18
CA ASN A 148 3.15 -8.62 -3.43
C ASN A 148 4.36 -8.18 -4.27
N ASN A 149 4.15 -7.27 -5.24
CA ASN A 149 5.24 -6.69 -6.03
C ASN A 149 6.19 -5.85 -5.17
N LEU A 150 5.67 -5.07 -4.22
CA LEU A 150 6.48 -4.26 -3.31
C LEU A 150 7.33 -5.14 -2.38
N GLU A 151 6.76 -6.24 -1.86
CA GLU A 151 7.48 -7.21 -1.04
C GLU A 151 8.60 -7.90 -1.82
N TRP A 152 8.37 -8.29 -3.08
CA TRP A 152 9.43 -8.86 -3.93
C TRP A 152 10.60 -7.89 -4.14
N ILE A 153 10.29 -6.62 -4.40
CA ILE A 153 11.30 -5.56 -4.54
C ILE A 153 12.11 -5.52 -3.23
N TYR A 154 11.45 -5.34 -2.09
CA TYR A 154 12.10 -5.27 -0.76
C TYR A 154 13.01 -6.48 -0.47
N ASN A 155 12.55 -7.69 -0.76
CA ASN A 155 13.35 -8.90 -0.56
C ASN A 155 14.60 -8.92 -1.44
N LYS A 156 14.47 -8.45 -2.71
CA LYS A 156 15.61 -8.36 -3.63
C LYS A 156 16.64 -7.33 -3.16
N TRP A 157 16.18 -6.23 -2.59
CA TRP A 157 17.03 -5.22 -1.96
C TRP A 157 17.84 -5.78 -0.80
N GLN A 158 17.18 -6.46 0.13
CA GLN A 158 17.86 -7.11 1.25
C GLN A 158 18.89 -8.13 0.76
N SER A 159 18.56 -8.94 -0.25
CA SER A 159 19.48 -9.92 -0.82
C SER A 159 20.74 -9.30 -1.41
N ILE A 160 20.62 -8.23 -2.21
CA ILE A 160 21.79 -7.53 -2.79
C ILE A 160 22.66 -6.95 -1.68
N PHE A 161 22.03 -6.36 -0.66
CA PHE A 161 22.77 -5.78 0.46
C PHE A 161 23.62 -6.82 1.19
N VAL A 162 23.02 -7.96 1.57
CA VAL A 162 23.73 -9.04 2.27
C VAL A 162 24.97 -9.48 1.49
N HIS A 163 24.85 -9.70 0.18
CA HIS A 163 25.98 -10.09 -0.68
C HIS A 163 27.10 -9.04 -0.69
N VAL A 164 26.77 -7.74 -0.76
CA VAL A 164 27.77 -6.67 -0.75
C VAL A 164 28.51 -6.59 0.58
N THR A 165 27.82 -6.81 1.70
CA THR A 165 28.45 -6.86 3.03
C THR A 165 29.31 -8.09 3.25
N GLU A 166 29.00 -9.23 2.63
CA GLU A 166 29.82 -10.45 2.74
C GLU A 166 31.11 -10.38 1.93
N GLU A 167 31.16 -9.58 0.85
CA GLU A 167 32.36 -9.41 0.00
C GLU A 167 33.32 -8.28 0.45
N LEU A 168 32.93 -7.44 1.41
CA LEU A 168 33.76 -6.36 1.96
C LEU A 168 34.57 -6.84 3.17
#